data_AF-A0A351C384-F1
#
_entry.id   AF-A0A351C384-F1
#
_cell.length_a   1.000
_cell.length_b   1.000
_cell.length_c   1.000
_cell.angle_alpha   90.00
_cell.angle_beta   90.00
_cell.angle_gamma   90.00
#
_symmetry.space_group_name_H-M   'P 1'
#
loop_
_entity.id
_entity.type
_entity.pdbx_description
1 polymer ?
#
loop_
_entity_poly.entity_id
_entity_poly.type
_entity_poly.pdbx_seq_one_letter_code
_entity_poly.pdbx_strand_id
1 'polypeptide(L)'
;TNEDEHILGCNFSIPKNLLLRINGFDENYEGPGLGEDSDIEFRLRLINAKFKSVRNLAVQYHMYHPKTIENEMNMKYFNQVKERKEFYCRNGLEKVN
;
A
#
# COMPACT_ATOMS: atom_id res chain seq x y z
N THR A 1 3.87 5.04 17.71
CA THR A 1 2.80 4.66 16.76
C THR A 1 2.42 3.26 17.08
N ASN A 2 1.12 2.99 17.22
CA ASN A 2 0.68 1.63 17.47
C ASN A 2 1.04 0.76 16.26
N GLU A 3 1.61 -0.41 16.52
CA GLU A 3 1.91 -1.37 15.45
C GLU A 3 0.63 -1.83 14.73
N ASP A 4 -0.53 -1.72 15.39
CA ASP A 4 -1.85 -2.13 14.90
C ASP A 4 -2.51 -1.18 13.87
N GLU A 5 -1.93 0.01 13.61
CA GLU A 5 -2.51 0.98 12.69
C GLU A 5 -2.09 0.68 11.25
N HIS A 6 -2.93 -0.05 10.51
CA HIS A 6 -2.71 -0.39 9.11
C HIS A 6 -3.45 0.55 8.14
N ILE A 7 -2.88 0.73 6.95
CA ILE A 7 -3.59 1.28 5.80
C ILE A 7 -4.43 0.14 5.23
N LEU A 8 -5.74 0.30 5.33
CA LEU A 8 -6.65 -0.37 4.43
C LEU A 8 -6.86 0.58 3.25
N GLY A 9 -6.92 0.03 2.04
CA GLY A 9 -7.29 0.78 0.84
C GLY A 9 -8.64 1.49 0.96
N CYS A 10 -9.12 1.99 -0.17
CA CYS A 10 -10.35 2.80 -0.28
C CYS A 10 -10.21 4.26 0.15
N ASN A 11 -9.78 4.57 1.38
CA ASN A 11 -9.64 5.97 1.82
C ASN A 11 -8.49 6.17 2.82
N PHE A 12 -7.44 6.83 2.34
CA PHE A 12 -6.35 7.32 3.17
C PHE A 12 -5.72 8.56 2.51
N SER A 13 -4.80 9.22 3.22
CA SER A 13 -4.00 10.30 2.67
C SER A 13 -2.54 10.13 3.06
N ILE A 14 -1.63 10.51 2.16
CA ILE A 14 -0.19 10.48 2.38
C ILE A 14 0.37 11.87 2.06
N PRO A 15 1.18 12.46 2.95
CA PRO A 15 1.96 13.65 2.62
C PRO A 15 2.77 13.44 1.34
N LYS A 16 2.69 14.37 0.39
CA LYS A 16 3.35 14.27 -0.93
C LYS A 16 4.83 13.89 -0.81
N ASN A 17 5.55 14.49 0.13
CA ASN A 17 6.98 14.22 0.35
C ASN A 17 7.26 12.77 0.78
N LEU A 18 6.36 12.13 1.54
CA LEU A 18 6.52 10.72 1.92
C LEU A 18 6.22 9.80 0.74
N LEU A 19 5.18 10.10 -0.05
CA LEU A 19 4.85 9.33 -1.25
C LEU A 19 5.99 9.37 -2.26
N LEU A 20 6.56 10.55 -2.53
CA LEU A 20 7.72 10.71 -3.40
C LEU A 20 8.95 9.96 -2.86
N ARG A 21 9.16 9.96 -1.54
CA ARG A 21 10.31 9.29 -0.91
C ARG A 21 10.33 7.77 -1.10
N ILE A 22 9.17 7.14 -1.24
CA ILE A 22 9.07 5.69 -1.54
C ILE A 22 8.88 5.39 -3.03
N ASN A 23 8.89 6.43 -3.87
CA ASN A 23 8.59 6.38 -5.30
C ASN A 23 7.14 5.97 -5.66
N GLY A 24 6.17 6.28 -4.81
CA GLY A 24 4.76 6.00 -5.09
C GLY A 24 4.38 4.51 -5.05
N PHE A 25 3.31 4.17 -5.79
CA PHE A 25 2.77 2.82 -5.89
C PHE A 25 3.58 1.97 -6.87
N ASP A 26 3.65 0.67 -6.61
CA ASP A 26 4.31 -0.27 -7.48
C ASP A 26 3.41 -0.67 -8.66
N GLU A 27 3.81 -0.33 -9.88
CA GLU A 27 3.06 -0.65 -11.09
C GLU A 27 3.27 -2.11 -11.58
N ASN A 28 3.92 -2.96 -10.78
CA ASN A 28 3.99 -4.40 -11.09
C ASN A 28 2.77 -5.20 -10.61
N TYR A 29 1.88 -4.62 -9.79
CA TYR A 29 0.64 -5.30 -9.38
C TYR A 29 -0.37 -5.30 -10.54
N GLU A 30 -0.84 -6.49 -10.93
CA GLU A 30 -1.71 -6.66 -12.12
C GLU A 30 -3.21 -6.79 -11.78
N GLY A 31 -3.54 -6.80 -10.49
CA GLY A 31 -4.92 -6.97 -10.02
C GLY A 31 -5.18 -6.32 -8.66
N PRO A 32 -6.44 -6.17 -8.28
CA PRO A 32 -6.83 -5.58 -6.99
C PRO A 32 -6.89 -6.60 -5.85
N GLY A 33 -6.90 -6.09 -4.62
CA GLY A 33 -7.34 -6.80 -3.41
C GLY A 33 -6.26 -7.56 -2.66
N LEU A 34 -5.11 -7.82 -3.28
CA LEU A 34 -3.98 -8.48 -2.64
C LEU A 34 -2.70 -7.69 -2.93
N GLY A 35 -2.01 -7.29 -1.86
CA GLY A 35 -0.65 -6.77 -1.91
C GLY A 35 -0.53 -5.28 -2.26
N GLU A 36 -1.28 -4.78 -3.23
CA GLU A 36 -1.11 -3.43 -3.81
C GLU A 36 -1.24 -2.30 -2.77
N ASP A 37 -2.28 -2.35 -1.93
CA ASP A 37 -2.49 -1.34 -0.88
C ASP A 37 -1.54 -1.55 0.30
N SER A 38 -1.23 -2.83 0.59
CA SER A 38 -0.31 -3.22 1.67
C SER A 38 1.14 -2.86 1.35
N ASP A 39 1.51 -2.79 0.07
CA ASP A 39 2.85 -2.47 -0.41
C ASP A 39 3.26 -1.04 -0.04
N ILE A 40 2.36 -0.08 -0.24
CA ILE A 40 2.56 1.31 0.16
C ILE A 40 2.78 1.40 1.68
N GLU A 41 1.94 0.75 2.47
CA GLU A 41 2.10 0.74 3.92
C GLU A 41 3.45 0.17 4.33
N PHE A 42 3.82 -0.98 3.77
CA PHE A 42 5.08 -1.65 4.04
C PHE A 42 6.28 -0.73 3.76
N ARG A 43 6.31 -0.08 2.59
CA ARG A 43 7.38 0.86 2.22
C ARG A 43 7.43 2.08 3.14
N LEU A 44 6.28 2.64 3.50
CA LEU A 44 6.19 3.75 4.46
C LEU A 44 6.72 3.36 5.84
N ARG A 45 6.45 2.13 6.31
CA ARG A 45 6.99 1.62 7.59
C ARG A 45 8.51 1.51 7.56
N LEU A 46 9.10 1.05 6.44
CA LEU A 46 10.55 0.95 6.30
C LEU A 46 11.26 2.32 6.41
N ILE A 47 10.60 3.42 6.02
CA ILE A 47 11.11 4.78 6.22
C ILE A 47 10.67 5.42 7.55
N ASN A 48 10.15 4.62 8.49
CA ASN A 48 9.68 5.04 9.82
C ASN A 48 8.53 6.06 9.80
N ALA A 49 7.70 6.05 8.74
CA ALA A 49 6.51 6.89 8.69
C ALA A 49 5.58 6.59 9.88
N LYS A 50 4.81 7.61 10.30
CA LYS A 50 3.85 7.49 11.39
C LYS A 50 2.45 7.40 10.82
N PHE A 51 1.67 6.48 11.35
CA PHE A 51 0.29 6.23 10.95
C PHE A 51 -0.64 6.87 11.98
N LYS A 52 -1.84 7.23 11.53
CA LYS A 52 -2.91 7.76 12.38
C LYS A 52 -4.24 7.27 11.83
N SER A 53 -4.99 6.54 12.64
CA SER A 53 -6.32 6.08 12.25
C SER A 53 -7.37 7.18 12.39
N VAL A 54 -8.34 7.18 11.47
CA VAL A 54 -9.61 7.92 11.57
C VAL A 54 -10.81 6.97 11.69
N ARG A 55 -10.56 5.71 12.12
CA ARG A 55 -11.61 4.73 12.39
C ARG A 55 -12.62 5.32 13.38
N ASN A 56 -13.90 5.13 13.10
CA ASN A 56 -15.05 5.68 13.83
C ASN A 56 -15.23 7.22 13.75
N LEU A 57 -14.43 7.93 12.94
CA LEU A 57 -14.56 9.38 12.73
C LEU A 57 -14.98 9.73 11.30
N ALA A 58 -14.55 8.96 10.31
CA ALA A 58 -14.89 9.15 8.89
C ALA A 58 -15.63 7.92 8.36
N VAL A 59 -16.95 7.86 8.60
CA VAL A 59 -17.78 6.75 8.15
C VAL A 59 -17.92 6.80 6.62
N GLN A 60 -17.65 5.66 5.97
CA GLN A 60 -17.79 5.49 4.54
C GLN A 60 -18.89 4.47 4.25
N TYR A 61 -19.68 4.72 3.21
CA TYR A 61 -20.64 3.77 2.68
C TYR A 61 -20.05 3.09 1.45
N HIS A 62 -20.01 1.77 1.48
CA HIS A 62 -19.59 0.97 0.34
C HIS A 62 -20.80 0.63 -0.51
N MET A 63 -20.77 0.97 -1.80
CA MET A 63 -21.82 0.53 -2.72
C MET A 63 -21.67 -0.97 -2.96
N TYR A 64 -22.80 -1.68 -2.95
CA TYR A 64 -22.79 -3.13 -3.15
C TYR A 64 -22.25 -3.49 -4.54
N HIS A 65 -21.29 -4.40 -4.57
CA HIS A 65 -20.83 -5.07 -5.77
C HIS A 65 -20.42 -6.52 -5.43
N PRO A 66 -20.41 -7.44 -6.41
CA PRO A 66 -19.89 -8.79 -6.22
C PRO A 66 -18.43 -8.78 -5.77
N LYS A 67 -18.00 -9.83 -5.06
CA LYS A 67 -16.61 -9.93 -4.61
C LYS A 67 -15.66 -9.92 -5.81
N THR A 68 -14.60 -9.11 -5.72
CA THR A 68 -13.54 -9.07 -6.71
C THR A 68 -12.75 -10.38 -6.72
N ILE A 69 -12.38 -10.87 -7.90
CA ILE A 69 -11.50 -12.02 -8.03
C ILE A 69 -10.07 -11.54 -7.78
N GLU A 70 -9.47 -12.07 -6.74
CA GLU A 70 -8.11 -11.75 -6.31
C GLU A 70 -7.09 -12.55 -7.14
N ASN A 71 -5.92 -11.96 -7.42
CA ASN A 71 -4.81 -12.64 -8.09
C ASN A 71 -3.74 -13.05 -7.09
N GLU A 72 -3.57 -14.35 -6.83
CA GLU A 72 -2.57 -14.88 -5.88
C GLU A 72 -1.13 -14.48 -6.25
N MET A 73 -0.86 -14.22 -7.53
CA MET A 73 0.46 -13.77 -7.99
C MET A 73 0.86 -12.43 -7.36
N ASN A 74 -0.10 -11.55 -7.08
CA ASN A 74 0.19 -10.30 -6.38
C ASN A 74 0.69 -10.55 -4.96
N MET A 75 0.09 -11.48 -4.23
CA MET A 75 0.53 -11.80 -2.88
C MET A 75 1.92 -12.45 -2.88
N LYS A 76 2.19 -13.32 -3.87
CA LYS A 76 3.53 -13.88 -4.08
C LYS A 76 4.55 -12.77 -4.37
N TYR A 77 4.22 -11.82 -5.23
CA TYR A 77 5.07 -10.66 -5.52
C TYR A 77 5.31 -9.80 -4.28
N PHE A 78 4.26 -9.46 -3.52
CA PHE A 78 4.39 -8.68 -2.29
C PHE A 78 5.28 -9.36 -1.25
N ASN A 79 5.21 -10.70 -1.11
CA ASN A 79 6.11 -11.45 -0.25
C ASN A 79 7.58 -11.29 -0.66
N GLN A 80 7.88 -11.29 -1.97
CA GLN A 80 9.23 -11.02 -2.46
C GLN A 80 9.70 -9.59 -2.17
N VAL A 81 8.81 -8.60 -2.26
CA VAL A 81 9.13 -7.21 -1.88
C VAL A 81 9.48 -7.14 -0.39
N LYS A 82 8.71 -7.81 0.47
CA LYS A 82 8.97 -7.89 1.91
C LYS A 82 10.32 -8.53 2.24
N GLU A 83 10.66 -9.62 1.55
CA GLU A 83 11.95 -10.30 1.70
C GLU A 83 13.13 -9.38 1.36
N ARG A 84 13.01 -8.60 0.28
CA ARG A 84 14.04 -7.64 -0.15
C ARG A 84 14.15 -6.42 0.76
N LYS A 85 13.12 -6.13 1.57
CA LYS A 85 13.03 -4.93 2.42
C LYS A 85 13.27 -3.63 1.65
N GLU A 86 12.79 -3.57 0.42
CA GLU A 86 12.95 -2.41 -0.46
C GLU A 86 11.91 -1.35 -0.11
N PHE A 87 12.34 -0.25 0.51
CA PHE A 87 11.43 0.88 0.75
C PHE A 87 11.14 1.69 -0.53
N TYR A 88 12.12 1.76 -1.44
CA TYR A 88 12.00 2.52 -2.68
C TYR A 88 11.46 1.60 -3.79
N CYS A 89 10.32 1.96 -4.38
CA CYS A 89 9.76 1.20 -5.49
C CYS A 89 10.59 1.41 -6.77
N ARG A 90 10.96 0.34 -7.47
CA ARG A 90 11.69 0.45 -8.75
C ARG A 90 10.79 0.81 -9.93
N ASN A 91 9.58 0.24 -9.94
CA ASN A 91 8.57 0.47 -10.97
C ASN A 91 7.48 1.43 -10.47
N GLY A 92 7.90 2.56 -9.91
CA GLY A 92 7.03 3.53 -9.25
C GLY A 92 6.65 4.72 -10.13
N LEU A 93 6.51 5.90 -9.52
CA LEU A 93 6.35 7.19 -10.21
C LEU A 93 7.49 7.44 -11.20
N GLU A 94 8.71 7.10 -10.79
CA GLU A 94 9.88 7.03 -11.66
C GLU A 94 10.24 5.57 -11.94
N LYS A 95 10.62 5.28 -13.19
CA LYS A 95 11.08 3.95 -13.60
C LYS A 95 12.59 3.87 -13.46
N VAL A 96 13.07 3.12 -12.47
CA VAL A 96 14.49 2.97 -12.19
C VAL A 96 14.91 1.54 -12.54
N ASN A 97 15.85 1.43 -13.48
CA ASN A 97 16.44 0.16 -13.93
C ASN A 97 17.25 -0.51 -12.81
#